data_AF-A0A2V8FX64-F1
#
_entry.id   AF-A0A2V8FX64-F1
#
_cell.length_a   1.000
_cell.length_b   1.000
_cell.length_c   1.000
_cell.angle_alpha   90.00
_cell.angle_beta   90.00
_cell.angle_gamma   90.00
#
_symmetry.space_group_name_H-M   'P 1'
#
loop_
_entity.id
_entity.type
_entity.pdbx_description
1 polymer ?
#
loop_
_entity_poly.entity_id
_entity_poly.type
_entity_poly.pdbx_seq_one_letter_code
_entity_poly.pdbx_strand_id
1 'polypeptide(L)'
;MRLEPRSQHVGVVAAIAVTMFVQKPALDDRSVSLFLHELQRGVARDDRPAVSALIQYPLTVSAGGVRIPIRDAAALLQNYDVVFPPALKTLIAQASIPDRGRSASAAAITLAPDVAIIGVDAVRIEPAGGGLRITRITVPLVAPAAGSEASVSRGAGHAPQRLIFGVGQIQRAGALVRGERDAYLLSAKKNQLLEVRVNGVSGRDVVARITSIKSRAPIDSRAHDGVRTWIGRIPEDGDYRIDVVRLATGGAPRLPYLMVVSMR
;
A
#
# COMPACT_ATOMS: atom_id res chain seq x y z
N MET A 1 -76.16 -34.87 35.42
CA MET A 1 -76.13 -35.73 34.22
C MET A 1 -75.06 -35.18 33.28
N ARG A 2 -74.24 -36.06 32.73
CA ARG A 2 -72.90 -35.85 32.15
C ARG A 2 -72.97 -35.67 30.62
N LEU A 3 -71.89 -35.10 30.04
CA LEU A 3 -71.50 -34.90 28.61
C LEU A 3 -71.75 -33.46 28.12
N GLU A 4 -70.80 -32.64 27.65
CA GLU A 4 -69.37 -32.74 27.32
C GLU A 4 -68.68 -31.36 27.51
N PRO A 5 -67.33 -31.30 27.63
CA PRO A 5 -66.58 -30.17 27.13
C PRO A 5 -65.59 -30.60 26.03
N ARG A 6 -65.77 -30.02 24.84
CA ARG A 6 -64.70 -29.83 23.85
C ARG A 6 -63.82 -28.68 24.33
N SER A 7 -62.54 -28.92 24.53
CA SER A 7 -61.49 -27.93 24.23
C SER A 7 -60.14 -28.62 24.16
N GLN A 8 -59.53 -28.49 22.98
CA GLN A 8 -58.22 -29.00 22.62
C GLN A 8 -57.14 -28.19 23.34
N HIS A 9 -56.17 -28.86 23.96
CA HIS A 9 -54.91 -28.25 24.34
C HIS A 9 -53.82 -28.82 23.43
N VAL A 10 -53.43 -28.01 22.45
CA VAL A 10 -52.21 -28.18 21.67
C VAL A 10 -51.05 -27.88 22.61
N GLY A 11 -50.29 -28.92 22.96
CA GLY A 11 -49.03 -28.77 23.68
C GLY A 11 -47.98 -28.14 22.77
N VAL A 12 -47.53 -26.94 23.10
CA VAL A 12 -46.35 -26.32 22.49
C VAL A 12 -45.13 -26.84 23.24
N VAL A 13 -44.38 -27.75 22.61
CA VAL A 13 -43.05 -28.16 23.06
C VAL A 13 -42.09 -27.05 22.64
N ALA A 14 -41.67 -26.20 23.58
CA ALA A 14 -40.63 -25.21 23.34
C ALA A 14 -39.27 -25.90 23.31
N ALA A 15 -38.74 -26.16 22.11
CA ALA A 15 -37.36 -26.54 21.91
C ALA A 15 -36.47 -25.31 22.13
N ILE A 16 -35.75 -25.27 23.27
CA ILE A 16 -34.74 -24.25 23.53
C ILE A 16 -33.52 -24.58 22.67
N ALA A 17 -33.42 -23.95 21.51
CA ALA A 17 -32.21 -23.93 20.72
C ALA A 17 -31.16 -23.07 21.45
N VAL A 18 -30.23 -23.71 22.16
CA VAL A 18 -29.04 -23.04 22.68
C VAL A 18 -28.17 -22.68 21.48
N THR A 19 -28.28 -21.43 21.03
CA THR A 19 -27.35 -20.87 20.04
C THR A 19 -26.02 -20.67 20.76
N MET A 20 -25.07 -21.59 20.57
CA MET A 20 -23.69 -21.35 20.97
C MET A 20 -23.16 -20.17 20.14
N PHE A 21 -23.17 -18.98 20.71
CA PHE A 21 -22.31 -17.91 20.23
C PHE A 21 -20.88 -18.40 20.41
N VAL A 22 -20.23 -18.82 19.31
CA VAL A 22 -18.78 -18.95 19.26
C VAL A 22 -18.24 -17.54 19.48
N GLN A 23 -17.99 -17.21 20.73
CA GLN A 23 -17.42 -15.94 21.14
C GLN A 23 -16.00 -15.93 20.57
N LYS A 24 -15.81 -15.25 19.43
CA LYS A 24 -14.47 -14.98 18.91
C LYS A 24 -13.65 -14.39 20.06
N PRO A 25 -12.50 -14.96 20.43
CA PRO A 25 -11.70 -14.40 21.50
C PRO A 25 -11.37 -12.96 21.12
N ALA A 26 -11.70 -12.04 22.03
CA ALA A 26 -11.37 -10.64 21.87
C ALA A 26 -9.84 -10.53 21.73
N LEU A 27 -9.38 -9.65 20.84
CA LEU A 27 -7.97 -9.31 20.72
C LEU A 27 -7.42 -8.87 22.07
N ASP A 28 -6.34 -9.51 22.52
CA ASP A 28 -5.64 -9.15 23.74
C ASP A 28 -4.42 -8.26 23.42
N ASP A 29 -4.21 -7.23 24.24
CA ASP A 29 -3.12 -6.25 24.09
C ASP A 29 -1.75 -6.90 24.01
N ARG A 30 -1.55 -8.04 24.70
CA ARG A 30 -0.29 -8.77 24.75
C ARG A 30 0.02 -9.44 23.40
N SER A 31 -0.95 -10.13 22.80
CA SER A 31 -0.81 -10.72 21.47
C SER A 31 -0.56 -9.66 20.40
N VAL A 32 -1.27 -8.52 20.48
CA VAL A 32 -1.03 -7.41 19.55
C VAL A 32 0.36 -6.82 19.73
N SER A 33 0.84 -6.66 20.98
CA SER A 33 2.19 -6.17 21.27
C SER A 33 3.29 -7.10 20.74
N LEU A 34 3.12 -8.42 20.90
CA LEU A 34 4.05 -9.42 20.36
C LEU A 34 4.08 -9.38 18.84
N PHE A 35 2.90 -9.38 18.21
CA PHE A 35 2.78 -9.29 16.75
C PHE A 35 3.42 -8.00 16.20
N LEU A 36 3.18 -6.87 16.86
CA LEU A 36 3.76 -5.58 16.49
C LEU A 36 5.29 -5.62 16.56
N HIS A 37 5.85 -6.20 17.62
CA HIS A 37 7.30 -6.32 17.79
C HIS A 37 7.93 -7.19 16.68
N GLU A 38 7.28 -8.29 16.29
CA GLU A 38 7.72 -9.12 15.16
C GLU A 38 7.68 -8.34 13.83
N LEU A 39 6.60 -7.62 13.58
CA LEU A 39 6.45 -6.79 12.39
C LEU A 39 7.52 -5.68 12.32
N GLN A 40 7.71 -4.94 13.41
CA GLN A 40 8.72 -3.89 13.52
C GLN A 40 10.13 -4.44 13.30
N ARG A 41 10.45 -5.60 13.90
CA ARG A 41 11.74 -6.26 13.72
C ARG A 41 11.96 -6.69 12.27
N GLY A 42 10.94 -7.27 11.62
CA GLY A 42 11.03 -7.70 10.22
C GLY A 42 11.25 -6.51 9.28
N VAL A 43 10.47 -5.43 9.46
CA VAL A 43 10.57 -4.20 8.65
C VAL A 43 11.91 -3.50 8.87
N ALA A 44 12.38 -3.38 10.12
CA ALA A 44 13.65 -2.71 10.44
C ALA A 44 14.87 -3.43 9.84
N ARG A 45 14.80 -4.76 9.67
CA ARG A 45 15.87 -5.58 9.09
C ARG A 45 15.76 -5.75 7.57
N ASP A 46 14.75 -5.15 6.94
CA ASP A 46 14.33 -5.44 5.55
C ASP A 46 14.16 -6.96 5.29
N ASP A 47 13.72 -7.71 6.31
CA ASP A 47 13.48 -9.16 6.23
C ASP A 47 12.13 -9.41 5.56
N ARG A 48 12.12 -9.27 4.23
CA ARG A 48 10.92 -9.39 3.39
C ARG A 48 10.25 -10.77 3.53
N PRO A 49 10.98 -11.90 3.60
CA PRO A 49 10.38 -13.20 3.89
C PRO A 49 9.66 -13.23 5.24
N ALA A 50 10.27 -12.74 6.32
CA ALA A 50 9.61 -12.71 7.63
C ALA A 50 8.35 -11.83 7.64
N VAL A 51 8.42 -10.64 7.03
CA VAL A 51 7.24 -9.75 6.91
C VAL A 51 6.14 -10.41 6.06
N SER A 52 6.52 -11.13 4.99
CA SER A 52 5.57 -11.84 4.12
C SER A 52 4.80 -12.93 4.86
N ALA A 53 5.40 -13.55 5.89
CA ALA A 53 4.76 -14.55 6.71
C ALA A 53 3.71 -13.94 7.65
N LEU A 54 3.82 -12.67 8.03
CA LEU A 54 2.85 -11.99 8.89
C LEU A 54 1.56 -11.57 8.16
N ILE A 55 1.46 -11.82 6.86
CA ILE A 55 0.36 -11.38 6.00
C ILE A 55 -0.61 -12.52 5.73
N GLN A 56 -1.91 -12.20 5.78
CA GLN A 56 -2.96 -13.07 5.25
C GLN A 56 -3.12 -12.80 3.75
N TYR A 57 -2.96 -13.85 2.95
CA TYR A 57 -3.24 -13.79 1.51
C TYR A 57 -4.64 -14.32 1.18
N PRO A 58 -5.31 -13.81 0.13
CA PRO A 58 -4.89 -12.66 -0.69
C PRO A 58 -4.98 -11.33 0.09
N LEU A 59 -3.96 -10.48 -0.06
CA LEU A 59 -3.89 -9.17 0.58
C LEU A 59 -4.37 -8.10 -0.40
N THR A 60 -5.25 -7.20 0.06
CA THR A 60 -5.62 -6.00 -0.72
C THR A 60 -4.82 -4.80 -0.23
N VAL A 61 -4.04 -4.20 -1.12
CA VAL A 61 -3.26 -2.99 -0.84
C VAL A 61 -3.90 -1.81 -1.55
N SER A 62 -4.11 -0.69 -0.86
CA SER A 62 -4.60 0.56 -1.46
C SER A 62 -3.48 1.61 -1.44
N ALA A 63 -3.04 2.08 -2.60
CA ALA A 63 -1.95 3.04 -2.72
C ALA A 63 -2.27 4.08 -3.80
N GLY A 64 -2.22 5.37 -3.47
CA GLY A 64 -2.42 6.42 -4.48
C GLY A 64 -3.82 6.44 -5.13
N GLY A 65 -4.83 5.85 -4.49
CA GLY A 65 -6.16 5.63 -5.08
C GLY A 65 -6.29 4.37 -5.95
N VAL A 66 -5.23 3.58 -6.08
CA VAL A 66 -5.20 2.31 -6.82
C VAL A 66 -5.31 1.14 -5.84
N ARG A 67 -6.14 0.14 -6.16
CA ARG A 67 -6.17 -1.15 -5.45
C ARG A 67 -5.23 -2.14 -6.14
N ILE A 68 -4.32 -2.70 -5.37
CA ILE A 68 -3.28 -3.63 -5.80
C ILE A 68 -3.55 -4.97 -5.10
N PRO A 69 -4.06 -5.99 -5.82
CA PRO A 69 -4.25 -7.31 -5.25
C PRO A 69 -2.91 -8.05 -5.17
N ILE A 70 -2.53 -8.48 -3.98
CA ILE A 70 -1.35 -9.31 -3.72
C ILE A 70 -1.83 -10.72 -3.41
N ARG A 71 -1.69 -11.63 -4.38
CA ARG A 71 -2.27 -12.97 -4.31
C ARG A 71 -1.54 -13.92 -3.36
N ASP A 72 -0.23 -13.74 -3.23
CA ASP A 72 0.66 -14.62 -2.49
C ASP A 72 1.94 -13.87 -2.07
N ALA A 73 2.81 -14.56 -1.33
CA ALA A 73 4.07 -14.02 -0.86
C ALA A 73 5.03 -13.65 -1.99
N ALA A 74 5.07 -14.40 -3.10
CA ALA A 74 5.95 -14.09 -4.22
C ALA A 74 5.54 -12.76 -4.88
N ALA A 75 4.23 -12.54 -5.06
CA ALA A 75 3.69 -11.27 -5.54
C ALA A 75 3.99 -10.12 -4.56
N LEU A 76 3.97 -10.36 -3.25
CA LEU A 76 4.39 -9.35 -2.27
C LEU A 76 5.86 -8.98 -2.46
N LEU A 77 6.76 -9.95 -2.55
CA LEU A 77 8.19 -9.70 -2.67
C LEU A 77 8.53 -8.89 -3.93
N GLN A 78 7.84 -9.15 -5.04
CA GLN A 78 7.98 -8.38 -6.28
C GLN A 78 7.49 -6.93 -6.17
N ASN A 79 6.52 -6.67 -5.30
CA ASN A 79 5.89 -5.36 -5.10
C ASN A 79 6.26 -4.75 -3.73
N TYR A 80 7.29 -5.27 -3.07
CA TYR A 80 7.53 -4.99 -1.65
C TYR A 80 7.70 -3.50 -1.37
N ASP A 81 8.46 -2.79 -2.20
CA ASP A 81 8.71 -1.36 -2.03
C ASP A 81 7.48 -0.48 -2.39
N VAL A 82 6.51 -1.03 -3.13
CA VAL A 82 5.20 -0.39 -3.37
C VAL A 82 4.27 -0.57 -2.18
N VAL A 83 4.28 -1.76 -1.57
CA VAL A 83 3.42 -2.10 -0.43
C VAL A 83 3.95 -1.54 0.88
N PHE A 84 5.28 -1.56 1.06
CA PHE A 84 6.01 -1.05 2.22
C PHE A 84 6.97 0.09 1.80
N PRO A 85 6.46 1.23 1.32
CA PRO A 85 7.33 2.37 1.05
C PRO A 85 7.90 2.95 2.35
N PRO A 86 8.93 3.79 2.29
CA PRO A 86 9.58 4.37 3.47
C PRO A 86 8.60 5.01 4.47
N ALA A 87 7.58 5.72 3.98
CA ALA A 87 6.56 6.34 4.82
C ALA A 87 5.80 5.31 5.69
N LEU A 88 5.45 4.15 5.12
CA LEU A 88 4.80 3.07 5.87
C LEU A 88 5.76 2.40 6.84
N LYS A 89 7.02 2.17 6.43
CA LYS A 89 8.05 1.60 7.32
C LYS A 89 8.27 2.49 8.55
N THR A 90 8.32 3.80 8.37
CA THR A 90 8.41 4.78 9.48
C THR A 90 7.19 4.73 10.38
N LEU A 91 5.97 4.69 9.81
CA LEU A 91 4.74 4.57 10.58
C LEU A 91 4.74 3.30 11.44
N ILE A 92 5.12 2.16 10.88
CA ILE A 92 5.22 0.88 11.60
C ILE A 92 6.26 0.96 12.73
N ALA A 93 7.42 1.56 12.46
CA ALA A 93 8.47 1.72 13.45
C ALA A 93 8.06 2.61 14.65
N GLN A 94 7.18 3.58 14.41
CA GLN A 94 6.66 4.49 15.44
C GLN A 94 5.39 3.99 16.11
N ALA A 95 4.81 2.90 15.61
CA ALA A 95 3.54 2.40 16.09
C ALA A 95 3.67 1.92 17.54
N SER A 96 2.71 2.34 18.36
CA SER A 96 2.63 1.98 19.78
C SER A 96 1.17 1.90 20.21
N ILE A 97 0.86 0.97 21.10
CA ILE A 97 -0.42 0.95 21.79
C ILE A 97 -0.43 2.16 22.74
N PRO A 98 -1.39 3.10 22.61
CA PRO A 98 -1.40 4.28 23.46
C PRO A 98 -1.65 3.89 24.92
N ASP A 99 -0.78 4.37 25.82
CA ASP A 99 -1.07 4.37 27.25
C ASP A 99 -2.30 5.25 27.51
N ARG A 100 -3.22 4.75 28.34
CA ARG A 100 -4.42 5.49 28.74
C ARG A 100 -4.02 6.85 29.33
N GLY A 101 -4.18 7.93 28.56
CA GLY A 101 -3.90 9.31 28.98
C GLY A 101 -2.78 10.06 28.24
N ARG A 102 -2.07 9.46 27.26
CA ARG A 102 -1.17 10.22 26.36
C ARG A 102 -1.86 10.62 25.06
N SER A 103 -1.45 11.78 24.52
CA SER A 103 -1.89 12.27 23.21
C SER A 103 -1.62 11.22 22.13
N ALA A 104 -2.65 10.89 21.34
CA ALA A 104 -2.57 9.89 20.29
C ALA A 104 -1.62 10.40 19.18
N SER A 105 -0.47 9.74 19.04
CA SER A 105 0.42 9.94 17.89
C SER A 105 -0.30 9.54 16.59
N ALA A 106 0.09 10.13 15.46
CA ALA A 106 -0.38 9.70 14.13
C ALA A 106 -0.04 8.22 13.81
N ALA A 107 0.88 7.61 14.56
CA ALA A 107 1.22 6.19 14.50
C ALA A 107 0.51 5.33 15.56
N ALA A 108 -0.39 5.89 16.37
CA ALA A 108 -1.07 5.14 17.43
C ALA A 108 -1.84 3.94 16.87
N ILE A 109 -1.86 2.87 17.67
CA ILE A 109 -2.66 1.68 17.38
C ILE A 109 -4.05 1.86 17.97
N THR A 110 -5.07 1.76 17.12
CA THR A 110 -6.46 1.66 17.56
C THR A 110 -6.80 0.18 17.75
N LEU A 111 -7.27 -0.16 18.94
CA LEU A 111 -7.71 -1.52 19.28
C LEU A 111 -9.23 -1.58 19.33
N ALA A 112 -9.79 -2.55 18.63
CA ALA A 112 -11.18 -2.98 18.73
C ALA A 112 -11.22 -4.49 19.01
N PRO A 113 -12.36 -5.07 19.43
CA PRO A 113 -12.44 -6.46 19.87
C PRO A 113 -11.93 -7.49 18.86
N ASP A 114 -11.99 -7.19 17.56
CA ASP A 114 -11.66 -8.09 16.46
C ASP A 114 -10.62 -7.54 15.48
N VAL A 115 -10.19 -6.28 15.64
CA VAL A 115 -9.18 -5.65 14.78
C VAL A 115 -8.24 -4.71 15.54
N ALA A 116 -6.95 -4.75 15.19
CA ALA A 116 -5.98 -3.73 15.53
C ALA A 116 -5.59 -2.93 14.28
N ILE A 117 -5.51 -1.60 14.39
CA ILE A 117 -5.25 -0.71 13.25
C ILE A 117 -4.07 0.21 13.59
N ILE A 118 -3.03 0.20 12.76
CA ILE A 118 -1.91 1.15 12.86
C ILE A 118 -2.25 2.43 12.07
N GLY A 119 -2.18 3.58 12.74
CA GLY A 119 -2.44 4.89 12.14
C GLY A 119 -3.87 5.04 11.60
N VAL A 120 -4.07 5.90 10.61
CA VAL A 120 -5.39 6.15 9.99
C VAL A 120 -5.69 5.05 8.94
N ASP A 121 -5.93 3.82 9.41
CA ASP A 121 -6.23 2.63 8.57
C ASP A 121 -5.05 2.14 7.71
N ALA A 122 -3.80 2.46 8.09
CA ALA A 122 -2.64 2.14 7.26
C ALA A 122 -2.30 0.64 7.26
N VAL A 123 -2.41 -0.02 8.42
CA VAL A 123 -2.22 -1.47 8.53
C VAL A 123 -3.34 -2.03 9.39
N ARG A 124 -4.10 -2.97 8.82
CA ARG A 124 -5.18 -3.67 9.51
C ARG A 124 -4.72 -5.06 9.90
N ILE A 125 -4.84 -5.39 11.17
CA ILE A 125 -4.38 -6.63 11.78
C ILE A 125 -5.58 -7.33 12.40
N GLU A 126 -5.82 -8.58 12.02
CA GLU A 126 -6.97 -9.36 12.48
C GLU A 126 -6.58 -10.81 12.79
N PRO A 127 -7.36 -11.52 13.61
CA PRO A 127 -7.23 -12.96 13.76
C PRO A 127 -7.54 -13.68 12.43
N ALA A 128 -6.54 -14.37 11.87
CA ALA A 128 -6.69 -15.21 10.68
C ALA A 128 -5.73 -16.41 10.72
N GLY A 129 -6.21 -17.59 10.32
CA GLY A 129 -5.38 -18.80 10.23
C GLY A 129 -4.71 -19.22 11.55
N GLY A 130 -5.39 -19.01 12.69
CA GLY A 130 -4.90 -19.41 14.01
C GLY A 130 -3.95 -18.41 14.72
N GLY A 131 -3.74 -17.22 14.15
CA GLY A 131 -2.94 -16.15 14.77
C GLY A 131 -3.32 -14.78 14.24
N LEU A 132 -2.60 -13.74 14.65
CA LEU A 132 -2.77 -12.41 14.07
C LEU A 132 -2.10 -12.33 12.71
N ARG A 133 -2.76 -11.65 11.75
CA ARG A 133 -2.23 -11.42 10.41
C ARG A 133 -2.58 -10.02 9.94
N ILE A 134 -1.74 -9.45 9.08
CA ILE A 134 -2.09 -8.26 8.31
C ILE A 134 -3.08 -8.68 7.22
N THR A 135 -4.29 -8.12 7.25
CA THR A 135 -5.36 -8.44 6.28
C THR A 135 -5.59 -7.33 5.27
N ARG A 136 -5.13 -6.11 5.56
CA ARG A 136 -5.22 -4.96 4.65
C ARG A 136 -4.11 -3.96 4.90
N ILE A 137 -3.63 -3.34 3.82
CA ILE A 137 -2.69 -2.22 3.89
C ILE A 137 -3.25 -1.05 3.08
N THR A 138 -3.29 0.13 3.70
CA THR A 138 -3.50 1.41 3.02
C THR A 138 -2.17 2.16 3.08
N VAL A 139 -1.52 2.31 1.94
CA VAL A 139 -0.20 2.93 1.87
C VAL A 139 -0.33 4.44 2.12
N PRO A 140 0.20 4.96 3.23
CA PRO A 140 0.22 6.38 3.47
C PRO A 140 1.17 7.00 2.44
N LEU A 141 0.63 7.95 1.68
CA LEU A 141 1.43 8.68 0.70
C LEU A 141 2.36 9.63 1.46
N VAL A 142 1.85 10.37 2.44
CA VAL A 142 2.65 11.25 3.30
C VAL A 142 3.14 10.48 4.53
N ALA A 143 4.45 10.57 4.83
CA ALA A 143 4.96 10.10 6.11
C ALA A 143 4.30 10.89 7.25
N PRO A 144 3.94 10.26 8.39
CA PRO A 144 3.51 10.98 9.57
C PRO A 144 4.58 12.00 9.94
N ALA A 145 4.17 13.22 10.24
CA ALA A 145 5.09 14.26 10.70
C ALA A 145 5.66 13.85 12.07
N ALA A 146 6.77 13.12 12.06
CA ALA A 146 7.61 12.97 13.23
C ALA A 146 8.34 14.29 13.44
N GLY A 147 8.28 14.82 14.67
CA GLY A 147 9.08 15.96 15.06
C GLY A 147 10.56 15.74 14.75
N SER A 148 11.16 16.76 14.15
CA SER A 148 12.60 17.02 13.93
C SER A 148 13.52 15.89 13.45
N GLU A 149 13.98 16.14 12.21
CA GLU A 149 15.37 16.17 11.76
C GLU A 149 16.17 14.88 11.53
N ALA A 150 16.87 14.94 10.38
CA ALA A 150 18.07 14.19 10.00
C ALA A 150 17.91 12.70 9.62
N SER A 151 17.55 12.50 8.36
CA SER A 151 18.50 11.85 7.45
C SER A 151 18.42 12.51 6.08
N VAL A 152 19.23 13.56 5.91
CA VAL A 152 19.57 14.14 4.62
C VAL A 152 20.32 13.07 3.84
N SER A 153 19.61 12.27 3.04
CA SER A 153 20.25 11.61 1.90
C SER A 153 20.57 12.71 0.89
N ARG A 154 21.79 13.22 1.02
CA ARG A 154 22.42 14.20 0.16
C ARG A 154 22.35 13.68 -1.29
N GLY A 155 21.86 14.53 -2.19
CA GLY A 155 21.55 14.27 -3.59
C GLY A 155 22.22 13.04 -4.22
N ALA A 156 21.41 12.02 -4.46
CA ALA A 156 21.73 10.96 -5.40
C ALA A 156 20.56 10.92 -6.37
N GLY A 157 20.73 11.43 -7.60
CA GLY A 157 19.81 11.05 -8.66
C GLY A 157 19.81 9.53 -8.70
N HIS A 158 18.70 8.89 -8.33
CA HIS A 158 18.62 7.43 -8.30
C HIS A 158 19.07 6.91 -9.66
N ALA A 159 20.04 6.00 -9.66
CA ALA A 159 20.52 5.38 -10.88
C ALA A 159 19.31 4.82 -11.65
N PRO A 160 19.22 5.01 -12.98
CA PRO A 160 18.02 4.65 -13.72
C PRO A 160 17.62 3.20 -13.48
N GLN A 161 16.41 2.99 -12.95
CA GLN A 161 15.94 1.66 -12.58
C GLN A 161 15.32 0.99 -13.81
N ARG A 162 15.85 -0.17 -14.22
CA ARG A 162 15.29 -0.90 -15.37
C ARG A 162 13.94 -1.53 -15.01
N LEU A 163 12.94 -1.29 -15.84
CA LEU A 163 11.62 -1.89 -15.78
C LEU A 163 11.63 -3.19 -16.61
N ILE A 164 11.42 -4.32 -15.94
CA ILE A 164 11.34 -5.64 -16.56
C ILE A 164 9.88 -6.10 -16.51
N PHE A 165 9.23 -6.21 -17.66
CA PHE A 165 7.82 -6.59 -17.76
C PHE A 165 7.70 -8.12 -17.78
N GLY A 166 7.05 -8.68 -16.76
CA GLY A 166 6.61 -10.08 -16.76
C GLY A 166 5.28 -10.24 -17.53
N VAL A 167 4.24 -9.50 -17.15
CA VAL A 167 2.93 -9.44 -17.82
C VAL A 167 2.19 -8.13 -17.49
N GLY A 168 1.62 -7.48 -18.51
CA GLY A 168 0.57 -6.45 -18.42
C GLY A 168 0.99 -5.07 -17.88
N GLN A 169 1.42 -5.00 -16.62
CA GLN A 169 1.69 -3.74 -15.91
C GLN A 169 2.76 -3.90 -14.82
N ILE A 170 3.47 -2.81 -14.55
CA ILE A 170 4.47 -2.67 -13.49
C ILE A 170 4.10 -1.48 -12.63
N GLN A 171 4.36 -1.60 -11.33
CA GLN A 171 4.16 -0.51 -10.38
C GLN A 171 5.49 -0.14 -9.71
N ARG A 172 5.72 1.15 -9.50
CA ARG A 172 6.90 1.70 -8.82
C ARG A 172 6.47 2.83 -7.90
N ALA A 173 6.81 2.72 -6.63
CA ALA A 173 6.63 3.78 -5.66
C ALA A 173 7.94 4.54 -5.50
N GLY A 174 7.84 5.86 -5.33
CA GLY A 174 8.98 6.73 -5.08
C GLY A 174 8.56 7.93 -4.25
N ALA A 175 9.55 8.72 -3.81
CA ALA A 175 9.28 9.91 -3.01
C ALA A 175 10.35 10.98 -3.28
N LEU A 176 9.94 12.06 -3.94
CA LEU A 176 10.84 13.09 -4.48
C LEU A 176 11.00 14.28 -3.53
N VAL A 177 12.24 14.66 -3.22
CA VAL A 177 12.52 15.98 -2.64
C VAL A 177 12.55 17.06 -3.72
N ARG A 178 12.62 18.34 -3.32
CA ARG A 178 12.67 19.46 -4.26
C ARG A 178 13.90 19.33 -5.17
N GLY A 179 13.69 19.41 -6.48
CA GLY A 179 14.75 19.31 -7.49
C GLY A 179 15.20 17.87 -7.82
N GLU A 180 14.66 16.86 -7.13
CA GLU A 180 14.93 15.46 -7.40
C GLU A 180 14.07 14.91 -8.54
N ARG A 181 14.57 13.87 -9.19
CA ARG A 181 13.83 13.03 -10.14
C ARG A 181 14.22 11.57 -9.96
N ASP A 182 13.27 10.70 -10.21
CA ASP A 182 13.51 9.27 -10.35
C ASP A 182 13.48 8.90 -11.82
N ALA A 183 14.46 8.11 -12.26
CA ALA A 183 14.60 7.69 -13.65
C ALA A 183 14.33 6.19 -13.81
N TYR A 184 13.55 5.83 -14.82
CA TYR A 184 13.23 4.44 -15.13
C TYR A 184 13.57 4.14 -16.59
N LEU A 185 14.17 2.98 -16.86
CA LEU A 185 14.49 2.52 -18.20
C LEU A 185 13.51 1.44 -18.66
N LEU A 186 12.96 1.62 -19.84
CA LEU A 186 11.94 0.77 -20.44
C LEU A 186 12.40 0.36 -21.83
N SER A 187 12.56 -0.95 -22.07
CA SER A 187 12.74 -1.46 -23.43
C SER A 187 11.36 -1.67 -24.07
N ALA A 188 11.14 -1.09 -25.25
CA ALA A 188 9.87 -1.16 -25.95
C ALA A 188 10.05 -1.33 -27.46
N LYS A 189 9.05 -1.89 -28.12
CA LYS A 189 8.98 -2.05 -29.57
C LYS A 189 8.02 -1.03 -30.17
N LYS A 190 8.31 -0.62 -31.41
CA LYS A 190 7.47 0.23 -32.24
C LYS A 190 6.04 -0.29 -32.26
N ASN A 191 5.09 0.64 -32.21
CA ASN A 191 3.65 0.43 -32.20
C ASN A 191 3.05 -0.25 -30.96
N GLN A 192 3.85 -0.69 -29.98
CA GLN A 192 3.31 -1.08 -28.67
C GLN A 192 2.62 0.12 -28.03
N LEU A 193 1.51 -0.12 -27.35
CA LEU A 193 0.86 0.92 -26.56
C LEU A 193 1.48 0.95 -25.17
N LEU A 194 2.10 2.09 -24.86
CA LEU A 194 2.57 2.40 -23.53
C LEU A 194 1.55 3.31 -22.84
N GLU A 195 1.27 2.98 -21.59
CA GLU A 195 0.54 3.82 -20.66
C GLU A 195 1.39 4.06 -19.41
N VAL A 196 1.54 5.32 -19.02
CA VAL A 196 2.24 5.75 -17.80
C VAL A 196 1.28 6.59 -16.98
N ARG A 197 1.04 6.21 -15.73
CA ARG A 197 0.20 6.95 -14.78
C ARG A 197 0.96 7.25 -13.51
N VAL A 198 0.96 8.51 -13.08
CA VAL A 198 1.49 8.99 -11.80
C VAL A 198 0.32 9.30 -10.86
N ASN A 199 0.17 8.46 -9.85
CA ASN A 199 -0.91 8.47 -8.87
C ASN A 199 -0.41 8.96 -7.50
N GLY A 200 -1.37 9.29 -6.62
CA GLY A 200 -1.08 9.75 -5.26
C GLY A 200 -0.51 11.17 -5.16
N VAL A 201 -0.69 11.99 -6.20
CA VAL A 201 -0.13 13.34 -6.31
C VAL A 201 -1.23 14.36 -6.63
N SER A 202 -1.11 15.55 -6.04
CA SER A 202 -2.04 16.66 -6.27
C SER A 202 -1.70 17.40 -7.56
N GLY A 203 -2.72 17.79 -8.32
CA GLY A 203 -2.54 18.65 -9.51
C GLY A 203 -1.49 18.12 -10.49
N ARG A 204 -0.43 18.91 -10.73
CA ARG A 204 0.76 18.55 -11.53
C ARG A 204 2.05 18.60 -10.72
N ASP A 205 1.95 18.43 -9.40
CA ASP A 205 3.09 18.57 -8.48
C ASP A 205 4.21 17.56 -8.78
N VAL A 206 3.83 16.41 -9.34
CA VAL A 206 4.74 15.39 -9.87
C VAL A 206 4.20 14.93 -11.22
N VAL A 207 5.08 14.84 -12.22
CA VAL A 207 4.75 14.43 -13.59
C VAL A 207 5.77 13.43 -14.13
N ALA A 208 5.37 12.66 -15.14
CA ALA A 208 6.27 11.81 -15.91
C ALA A 208 6.65 12.51 -17.23
N ARG A 209 7.94 12.43 -17.58
CA ARG A 209 8.49 12.80 -18.89
C ARG A 209 9.07 11.56 -19.56
N ILE A 210 8.89 11.43 -20.87
CA ILE A 210 9.29 10.21 -21.59
C ILE A 210 10.16 10.58 -22.79
N THR A 211 11.38 10.05 -22.82
CA THR A 211 12.42 10.38 -23.80
C THR A 211 13.00 9.10 -24.41
N SER A 212 13.22 9.08 -25.73
CA SER A 212 13.97 7.99 -26.38
C SER A 212 15.45 8.09 -26.02
N ILE A 213 16.08 6.99 -25.59
CA ILE A 213 17.52 6.99 -25.31
C ILE A 213 18.32 7.16 -26.59
N LYS A 214 17.83 6.60 -27.70
CA LYS A 214 18.50 6.62 -29.00
C LYS A 214 18.55 8.03 -29.59
N SER A 215 17.40 8.68 -29.72
CA SER A 215 17.31 10.02 -30.32
C SER A 215 17.51 11.16 -29.31
N ARG A 216 17.44 10.86 -28.00
CA ARG A 216 17.42 11.84 -26.90
C ARG A 216 16.28 12.86 -27.00
N ALA A 217 15.28 12.58 -27.85
CA ALA A 217 14.13 13.43 -28.04
C ALA A 217 12.95 12.92 -27.18
N PRO A 218 12.11 13.84 -26.66
CA PRO A 218 10.84 13.46 -26.07
C PRO A 218 9.96 12.77 -27.12
N ILE A 219 9.14 11.81 -26.69
CA ILE A 219 8.31 11.04 -27.63
C ILE A 219 7.19 11.87 -28.27
N ASP A 220 6.72 12.91 -27.56
CA ASP A 220 5.83 13.96 -28.05
C ASP A 220 5.95 15.20 -27.14
N SER A 221 5.27 16.30 -27.49
CA SER A 221 5.28 17.54 -26.69
C SER A 221 4.72 17.35 -25.28
N ARG A 222 3.72 16.47 -25.10
CA ARG A 222 3.14 16.18 -23.78
C ARG A 222 4.15 15.51 -22.86
N ALA A 223 4.90 14.55 -23.40
CA ALA A 223 5.96 13.86 -22.69
C ALA A 223 7.18 14.75 -22.42
N HIS A 224 7.40 15.80 -23.22
CA HIS A 224 8.38 16.84 -22.92
C HIS A 224 7.94 17.69 -21.71
N ASP A 225 6.75 18.27 -21.79
CA ASP A 225 6.23 19.18 -20.77
C ASP A 225 5.98 18.45 -19.44
N GLY A 226 5.63 17.17 -19.54
CA GLY A 226 5.40 16.25 -18.45
C GLY A 226 3.91 16.12 -18.12
N VAL A 227 3.44 14.89 -17.99
CA VAL A 227 2.03 14.59 -17.72
C VAL A 227 1.88 13.62 -16.56
N ARG A 228 0.72 13.65 -15.90
CA ARG A 228 0.36 12.62 -14.92
C ARG A 228 -0.08 11.32 -15.57
N THR A 229 -0.76 11.43 -16.71
CA THR A 229 -1.16 10.27 -17.50
C THR A 229 -0.70 10.48 -18.92
N TRP A 230 0.19 9.62 -19.39
CA TRP A 230 0.57 9.53 -20.79
C TRP A 230 0.05 8.21 -21.36
N ILE A 231 -0.57 8.26 -22.53
CA ILE A 231 -0.98 7.10 -23.30
C ILE A 231 -0.61 7.38 -24.76
N GLY A 232 0.01 6.41 -25.42
CA GLY A 232 0.38 6.53 -26.82
C GLY A 232 1.12 5.31 -27.33
N ARG A 233 1.30 5.27 -28.65
CA ARG A 233 2.08 4.21 -29.31
C ARG A 233 3.55 4.58 -29.34
N ILE A 234 4.40 3.60 -29.11
CA ILE A 234 5.85 3.73 -29.18
C ILE A 234 6.27 4.00 -30.64
N PRO A 235 7.01 5.09 -30.92
CA PRO A 235 7.32 5.50 -32.30
C PRO A 235 8.41 4.65 -32.98
N GLU A 236 9.35 4.10 -32.21
CA GLU A 236 10.49 3.34 -32.71
C GLU A 236 10.90 2.21 -31.74
N ASP A 237 11.60 1.20 -32.22
CA ASP A 237 12.18 0.18 -31.33
C ASP A 237 13.33 0.80 -30.53
N GLY A 238 13.39 0.51 -29.23
CA GLY A 238 14.53 0.87 -28.40
C GLY A 238 14.24 1.03 -26.92
N ASP A 239 15.21 1.62 -26.24
CA ASP A 239 15.11 1.96 -24.83
C ASP A 239 14.57 3.39 -24.67
N TYR A 240 13.61 3.53 -23.76
CA TYR A 240 12.99 4.77 -23.35
C TYR A 240 13.28 5.04 -21.88
N ARG A 241 13.45 6.32 -21.56
CA ARG A 241 13.61 6.81 -20.19
C ARG A 241 12.35 7.51 -19.75
N ILE A 242 11.81 7.08 -18.62
CA ILE A 242 10.70 7.73 -17.93
C ILE A 242 11.30 8.46 -16.72
N ASP A 243 11.30 9.79 -16.75
CA ASP A 243 11.68 10.62 -15.61
C ASP A 243 10.42 11.03 -14.84
N VAL A 244 10.31 10.64 -13.58
CA VAL A 244 9.30 11.16 -12.67
C VAL A 244 9.89 12.37 -11.95
N VAL A 245 9.30 13.54 -12.17
CA VAL A 245 9.88 14.84 -11.79
C VAL A 245 8.92 15.59 -10.89
N ARG A 246 9.43 16.17 -9.80
CA ARG A 246 8.68 17.10 -8.96
C ARG A 246 8.69 18.51 -9.58
N LEU A 247 7.51 19.02 -9.92
CA LEU A 247 7.30 20.41 -10.36
C LEU A 247 6.89 21.34 -9.21
N ALA A 248 6.34 20.80 -8.12
CA ALA A 248 5.92 21.60 -6.98
C ALA A 248 7.10 22.38 -6.37
N THR A 249 6.96 23.71 -6.35
CA THR A 249 7.93 24.62 -5.75
C THR A 249 7.77 24.72 -4.23
N GLY A 250 6.61 24.37 -3.68
CA GLY A 250 6.30 24.36 -2.24
C GLY A 250 5.74 23.02 -1.73
N GLY A 251 5.16 23.03 -0.54
CA GLY A 251 4.49 21.88 0.08
C GLY A 251 5.41 20.97 0.90
N ALA A 252 5.00 19.72 1.09
CA ALA A 252 5.73 18.75 1.91
C ALA A 252 7.20 18.58 1.44
N PRO A 253 8.15 18.36 2.36
CA PRO A 253 9.57 18.23 2.01
C PRO A 253 9.81 17.09 1.02
N ARG A 254 9.02 16.03 1.10
CA ARG A 254 9.06 14.88 0.20
C ARG A 254 7.66 14.62 -0.38
N LEU A 255 7.57 14.50 -1.70
CA LEU A 255 6.31 14.18 -2.38
C LEU A 255 6.31 12.71 -2.82
N PRO A 256 5.47 11.87 -2.22
CA PRO A 256 5.29 10.49 -2.64
C PRO A 256 4.64 10.43 -4.02
N TYR A 257 4.88 9.34 -4.74
CA TYR A 257 4.08 9.01 -5.91
C TYR A 257 4.01 7.49 -6.10
N LEU A 258 2.98 7.05 -6.81
CA LEU A 258 2.89 5.70 -7.35
C LEU A 258 2.82 5.77 -8.88
N MET A 259 3.87 5.29 -9.55
CA MET A 259 3.89 5.15 -11.00
C MET A 259 3.36 3.77 -11.38
N VAL A 260 2.37 3.73 -12.28
CA VAL A 260 1.89 2.52 -12.94
C VAL A 260 2.27 2.62 -14.41
N VAL A 261 2.96 1.60 -14.92
CA VAL A 261 3.37 1.52 -16.32
C VAL A 261 2.77 0.26 -16.91
N SER A 262 2.03 0.38 -18.00
CA SER A 262 1.43 -0.75 -18.72
C SER A 262 1.94 -0.78 -20.16
N MET A 263 2.15 -1.97 -20.69
CA MET A 263 2.63 -2.18 -22.06
C MET A 263 1.81 -3.28 -22.74
N ARG A 264 1.32 -3.01 -23.95
CA ARG A 264 0.56 -3.97 -24.78
C ARG A 264 0.88 -3.88 -26.25
#